data_AF-A0A8T0Q8Q4-F1
#
_entry.id   AF-A0A8T0Q8Q4-F1
#
_cell.length_a   1.000
_cell.length_b   1.000
_cell.length_c   1.000
_cell.angle_alpha   90.00
_cell.angle_beta   90.00
_cell.angle_gamma   90.00
#
_symmetry.space_group_name_H-M   'P 1'
#
loop_
_entity.id
_entity.type
_entity.pdbx_description
1 polymer ?
#
loop_
_entity_poly.entity_id
_entity_poly.type
_entity_poly.pdbx_seq_one_letter_code
_entity_poly.pdbx_strand_id
1 'polypeptide(L)'
;MEFSYRKTQKLGRLQFIVTPQRFTLCRRDEHGITNLKKRVVVKSSYLHRECKLRLKARKITQEYILLKQQDLHSWAAYKEHGESIQNLFAVLRRALGRYKARRIEAGFFYMYAHPRQHSLYVMSPLYTLPRKEALKKIKRLRRRREHYVRASSITSLTIQRSNLALGKNIGECSRLIQIFLLYLFVIILAWMIVYL
;
A
#
# COMPACT_ATOMS: atom_id res chain seq x y z
N MET A 1 11.96 7.57 -16.06
CA MET A 1 11.58 6.14 -16.01
C MET A 1 10.59 5.89 -17.13
N GLU A 2 11.05 5.29 -18.21
CA GLU A 2 10.22 4.96 -19.39
C GLU A 2 9.63 3.56 -19.19
N PHE A 3 8.30 3.46 -19.15
CA PHE A 3 7.60 2.18 -19.01
C PHE A 3 7.13 1.73 -20.38
N SER A 4 7.75 0.67 -20.91
CA SER A 4 7.36 0.03 -22.17
C SER A 4 6.02 -0.69 -21.99
N TYR A 5 4.99 -0.22 -22.70
CA TYR A 5 3.66 -0.81 -22.72
C TYR A 5 3.59 -1.94 -23.76
N ARG A 6 3.19 -3.15 -23.34
CA ARG A 6 2.81 -4.22 -24.28
C ARG A 6 1.48 -3.87 -24.98
N LYS A 7 1.47 -4.03 -26.30
CA LYS A 7 0.35 -3.82 -27.24
C LYS A 7 -1.00 -4.26 -26.67
N THR A 8 -1.97 -3.34 -26.71
CA THR A 8 -3.39 -3.56 -26.45
C THR A 8 -3.97 -4.61 -27.42
N GLN A 9 -4.59 -5.66 -26.88
CA GLN A 9 -5.45 -6.55 -27.67
C GLN A 9 -6.63 -5.74 -28.21
N LYS A 10 -6.95 -5.90 -29.52
CA LYS A 10 -8.14 -5.33 -30.16
C LYS A 10 -9.39 -5.81 -29.40
N LEU A 11 -9.98 -4.93 -28.59
CA LEU A 11 -11.35 -5.11 -28.10
C LEU A 11 -12.28 -4.96 -29.30
N GLY A 12 -12.99 -6.03 -29.65
CA GLY A 12 -14.07 -5.99 -30.65
C GLY A 12 -15.07 -4.89 -30.35
N ARG A 13 -15.67 -4.31 -31.40
CA ARG A 13 -16.66 -3.22 -31.32
C ARG A 13 -17.83 -3.62 -30.41
N LEU A 14 -17.79 -3.19 -29.16
CA LEU A 14 -18.95 -3.16 -28.28
C LEU A 14 -19.68 -1.84 -28.56
N GLN A 15 -20.80 -1.91 -29.26
CA GLN A 15 -21.71 -0.78 -29.44
C GLN A 15 -22.70 -0.78 -28.27
N PHE A 16 -22.63 0.27 -27.45
CA PHE A 16 -23.63 0.54 -26.42
C PHE A 16 -24.59 1.59 -26.97
N ILE A 17 -25.89 1.28 -27.01
CA ILE A 17 -26.95 2.27 -27.29
C ILE A 17 -27.13 3.09 -26.00
N VAL A 18 -26.85 4.39 -26.05
CA VAL A 18 -26.77 5.25 -24.86
C VAL A 18 -27.53 6.56 -25.07
N THR A 19 -28.47 6.86 -24.17
CA THR A 19 -29.20 8.13 -23.99
C THR A 19 -28.28 9.27 -23.51
N PRO A 20 -28.67 10.57 -23.61
CA PRO A 20 -27.75 11.73 -23.49
C PRO A 20 -27.28 12.06 -22.06
N GLN A 21 -27.19 11.08 -21.15
CA GLN A 21 -26.47 11.24 -19.89
C GLN A 21 -24.99 10.91 -20.11
N ARG A 22 -24.10 11.83 -19.69
CA ARG A 22 -22.65 11.79 -19.93
C ARG A 22 -21.97 10.64 -19.18
N PHE A 23 -22.00 9.42 -19.72
CA PHE A 23 -21.24 8.30 -19.15
C PHE A 23 -19.73 8.53 -19.32
N THR A 24 -18.98 8.29 -18.24
CA THR A 24 -17.52 8.35 -18.24
C THR A 24 -16.95 6.95 -18.32
N LEU A 25 -16.26 6.63 -19.43
CA LEU A 25 -15.61 5.34 -19.59
C LEU A 25 -14.43 5.19 -18.62
N CYS A 26 -14.52 4.20 -17.74
CA CYS A 26 -13.51 3.89 -16.74
C CYS A 26 -12.91 2.49 -16.96
N ARG A 27 -11.60 2.36 -16.78
CA ARG A 27 -10.88 1.08 -16.78
C ARG A 27 -10.50 0.72 -15.35
N ARG A 28 -10.60 -0.56 -15.00
CA ARG A 28 -10.07 -1.08 -13.74
C ARG A 28 -8.75 -1.79 -13.98
N ASP A 29 -7.73 -1.39 -13.24
CA ASP A 29 -6.38 -1.95 -13.29
C ASP A 29 -5.84 -2.21 -11.87
N GLU A 30 -4.57 -2.60 -11.78
CA GLU A 30 -3.89 -2.83 -10.49
C GLU A 30 -3.75 -1.54 -9.66
N HIS A 31 -3.81 -0.37 -10.29
CA HIS A 31 -3.71 0.93 -9.63
C HIS A 31 -5.05 1.43 -9.12
N GLY A 32 -6.16 0.94 -9.69
CA GLY A 32 -7.50 1.30 -9.28
C GLY A 32 -8.46 1.41 -10.44
N ILE A 33 -9.29 2.45 -10.39
CA ILE A 33 -10.22 2.83 -11.45
C ILE A 33 -9.66 4.09 -12.10
N THR A 34 -9.31 3.99 -13.38
CA THR A 34 -8.78 5.08 -14.21
C THR A 34 -9.84 5.57 -15.18
N ASN A 35 -10.05 6.88 -15.24
CA ASN A 35 -10.87 7.52 -16.26
C ASN A 35 -10.09 7.52 -17.57
N LEU A 36 -10.62 6.90 -18.62
CA LEU A 36 -9.90 6.76 -19.89
C LEU A 36 -9.75 8.08 -20.65
N LYS A 37 -10.74 8.98 -20.56
CA LYS A 37 -10.69 10.30 -21.20
C LYS A 37 -9.69 11.22 -20.51
N LYS A 38 -9.74 11.29 -19.18
CA LYS A 38 -8.88 12.18 -18.38
C LYS A 38 -7.50 11.58 -18.05
N ARG A 39 -7.32 10.27 -18.24
CA ARG A 39 -6.12 9.51 -17.84
C ARG A 39 -5.75 9.67 -16.36
N VAL A 40 -6.74 9.90 -15.49
CA VAL A 40 -6.58 10.08 -14.04
C VAL A 40 -7.18 8.91 -13.27
N VAL A 41 -6.51 8.48 -12.20
CA VAL A 41 -7.05 7.51 -11.25
C VAL A 41 -8.17 8.15 -10.43
N VAL A 42 -9.41 7.75 -10.68
CA VAL A 42 -10.60 8.20 -9.95
C VAL A 42 -10.67 7.56 -8.56
N LYS A 43 -10.27 6.28 -8.45
CA LYS A 43 -10.28 5.55 -7.18
C LYS A 43 -9.11 4.59 -7.12
N SER A 44 -8.15 4.85 -6.23
CA SER A 44 -7.00 3.96 -6.06
C SER A 44 -7.38 2.60 -5.47
N SER A 45 -6.78 1.53 -5.97
CA SER A 45 -6.87 0.19 -5.39
C SER A 45 -6.16 0.13 -4.03
N TYR A 46 -6.50 -0.87 -3.22
CA TYR A 46 -5.76 -1.12 -1.97
C TYR A 46 -4.30 -1.48 -2.21
N LEU A 47 -4.01 -2.19 -3.31
CA LEU A 47 -2.65 -2.52 -3.74
C LEU A 47 -1.84 -1.25 -4.04
N HIS A 48 -2.43 -0.31 -4.79
CA HIS A 48 -1.78 0.95 -5.12
C HIS A 48 -1.50 1.79 -3.87
N ARG A 49 -2.46 1.85 -2.95
CA ARG A 49 -2.29 2.51 -1.65
C ARG A 49 -1.16 1.85 -0.84
N GLU A 50 -1.09 0.52 -0.82
CA GLU A 50 0.02 -0.21 -0.19
C GLU A 50 1.37 0.16 -0.81
N CYS A 51 1.47 0.17 -2.14
CA CYS A 51 2.70 0.48 -2.87
C CYS A 51 3.19 1.89 -2.53
N LYS A 52 2.32 2.89 -2.65
CA LYS A 52 2.65 4.29 -2.36
C LYS A 52 3.07 4.46 -0.91
N LEU A 53 2.36 3.82 0.02
CA LEU A 53 2.66 3.91 1.44
C LEU A 53 3.98 3.23 1.80
N ARG A 54 4.30 2.06 1.22
CA ARG A 54 5.57 1.35 1.42
C ARG A 54 6.76 2.15 0.93
N LEU A 55 6.67 2.78 -0.24
CA LEU A 55 7.74 3.64 -0.76
C LEU A 55 7.97 4.82 0.19
N LYS A 56 6.92 5.55 0.54
CA LYS A 56 7.02 6.65 1.52
C LYS A 56 7.61 6.19 2.86
N ALA A 57 7.14 5.06 3.38
CA ALA A 57 7.66 4.48 4.61
C ALA A 57 9.16 4.17 4.53
N ARG A 58 9.62 3.57 3.42
CA ARG A 58 11.05 3.31 3.21
C ARG A 58 11.87 4.61 3.20
N LYS A 59 11.36 5.70 2.61
CA LYS A 59 12.07 7.01 2.62
C LYS A 59 12.19 7.52 4.04
N ILE A 60 11.07 7.60 4.74
CA ILE A 60 11.02 8.09 6.13
C ILE A 60 11.93 7.25 7.03
N THR A 61 11.93 5.92 6.86
CA THR A 61 12.81 5.03 7.64
C THR A 61 14.28 5.26 7.31
N GLN A 62 14.63 5.50 6.04
CA GLN A 62 16.00 5.79 5.65
C GLN A 62 16.48 7.13 6.23
N GLU A 63 15.68 8.19 6.12
CA GLU A 63 15.97 9.49 6.74
C GLU A 63 16.13 9.38 8.25
N TYR A 64 15.22 8.66 8.92
CA TYR A 64 15.30 8.43 10.36
C TYR A 64 16.60 7.70 10.76
N ILE A 65 17.07 6.75 9.97
CA ILE A 65 18.35 6.05 10.22
C ILE A 65 19.53 7.01 10.07
N LEU A 66 19.53 7.85 9.03
CA LEU A 66 20.59 8.85 8.82
C LEU A 66 20.62 9.86 9.97
N LEU A 67 19.47 10.39 10.37
CA LEU A 67 19.37 11.30 11.52
C LEU A 67 19.83 10.61 12.81
N LYS A 68 19.48 9.34 13.01
CA LYS A 68 19.94 8.56 14.17
C LYS A 68 21.47 8.43 14.19
N GLN A 69 22.12 8.31 13.03
CA GLN A 69 23.59 8.31 12.93
C GLN A 69 24.20 9.68 13.28
N GLN A 70 23.46 10.77 13.10
CA GLN A 70 23.81 12.14 13.48
C GLN A 70 23.39 12.49 14.91
N ASP A 71 23.20 11.47 15.76
CA ASP A 71 22.82 11.62 17.16
C ASP A 71 21.49 12.36 17.38
N LEU A 72 20.48 12.09 16.53
CA LEU A 72 19.11 12.63 16.67
C LEU A 72 18.55 12.55 18.10
N HIS A 73 18.96 11.57 18.89
CA HIS A 73 18.47 11.37 20.26
C HIS A 73 18.93 12.44 21.25
N SER A 74 20.03 13.14 20.98
CA SER A 74 20.48 14.25 21.82
C SER A 74 19.73 15.55 21.56
N TRP A 75 19.10 15.69 20.39
CA TRP A 75 18.43 16.92 19.96
C TRP A 75 17.24 17.27 20.85
N ALA A 76 17.15 18.53 21.28
CA ALA A 76 16.06 19.02 22.13
C ALA A 76 14.67 18.78 21.51
N ALA A 77 14.52 19.08 20.21
CA ALA A 77 13.27 18.87 19.48
C ALA A 77 12.85 17.38 19.42
N TYR A 78 13.82 16.46 19.34
CA TYR A 78 13.51 15.03 19.38
C TYR A 78 13.13 14.57 20.79
N LYS A 79 13.74 15.11 21.84
CA LYS A 79 13.35 14.81 23.22
C LYS A 79 11.92 15.26 23.51
N GLU A 80 11.51 16.41 22.99
CA GLU A 80 10.16 16.95 23.15
C GLU A 80 9.10 16.14 22.37
N HIS A 81 9.43 15.69 21.15
CA HIS A 81 8.45 15.07 20.25
C HIS A 81 8.68 13.59 19.97
N GLY A 82 9.64 12.95 20.64
CA GLY A 82 10.08 11.58 20.35
C GLY A 82 8.96 10.56 20.45
N GLU A 83 8.12 10.66 21.49
CA GLU A 83 6.96 9.79 21.66
C GLU A 83 5.96 9.94 20.50
N SER A 84 5.67 11.18 20.09
CA SER A 84 4.81 11.47 18.94
C SER A 84 5.36 10.84 17.67
N ILE A 85 6.67 10.95 17.42
CA ILE A 85 7.34 10.33 16.28
C ILE A 85 7.17 8.80 16.31
N GLN A 86 7.37 8.16 17.47
CA GLN A 86 7.18 6.71 17.60
C GLN A 86 5.73 6.28 17.38
N ASN A 87 4.77 7.03 17.92
CA ASN A 87 3.34 6.81 17.70
C ASN A 87 2.99 6.88 16.20
N LEU A 88 3.58 7.81 15.46
CA LEU A 88 3.37 7.97 14.03
C LEU A 88 3.97 6.78 13.23
N PHE A 89 5.14 6.28 13.64
CA PHE A 89 5.67 5.02 13.10
C PHE A 89 4.74 3.83 13.39
N ALA A 90 4.15 3.75 14.59
CA ALA A 90 3.20 2.69 14.93
C ALA A 90 1.94 2.77 14.04
N VAL A 91 1.38 3.97 13.84
CA VAL A 91 0.25 4.20 12.92
C VAL A 91 0.59 3.77 11.50
N LEU A 92 1.78 4.11 11.01
CA LEU A 92 2.25 3.73 9.69
C LEU A 92 2.34 2.19 9.53
N ARG A 93 2.94 1.51 10.53
CA ARG A 93 3.04 0.03 10.54
C ARG A 93 1.65 -0.61 10.56
N ARG A 94 0.72 -0.12 11.38
CA ARG A 94 -0.68 -0.60 11.41
C ARG A 94 -1.37 -0.41 10.06
N ALA A 95 -1.23 0.75 9.43
CA ALA A 95 -1.80 1.02 8.11
C ALA A 95 -1.25 0.08 7.04
N LEU A 96 0.07 -0.13 7.01
CA LEU A 96 0.73 -1.09 6.12
C LEU A 96 0.27 -2.52 6.38
N GLY A 97 0.13 -2.92 7.64
CA GLY A 97 -0.38 -4.23 8.05
C GLY A 97 -1.78 -4.50 7.49
N ARG A 98 -2.69 -3.51 7.59
CA ARG A 98 -4.06 -3.63 7.04
C ARG A 98 -4.07 -3.78 5.52
N TYR A 99 -3.27 -2.99 4.80
CA TYR A 99 -3.20 -3.12 3.35
C TYR A 99 -2.57 -4.46 2.91
N LYS A 100 -1.50 -4.89 3.60
CA LYS A 100 -0.87 -6.20 3.39
C LYS A 100 -1.89 -7.34 3.60
N ALA A 101 -2.67 -7.29 4.67
CA ALA A 101 -3.70 -8.29 4.95
C ALA A 101 -4.73 -8.39 3.82
N ARG A 102 -5.29 -7.25 3.39
CA ARG A 102 -6.24 -7.19 2.26
C ARG A 102 -5.66 -7.73 0.95
N ARG A 103 -4.38 -7.45 0.67
CA ARG A 103 -3.69 -7.99 -0.52
C ARG A 103 -3.53 -9.51 -0.42
N ILE A 104 -3.13 -10.02 0.74
CA ILE A 104 -2.97 -11.46 0.97
C ILE A 104 -4.31 -12.18 0.83
N GLU A 105 -5.37 -11.61 1.41
CA GLU A 105 -6.76 -12.09 1.32
C GLU A 105 -7.24 -12.13 -0.14
N ALA A 106 -7.03 -11.04 -0.89
CA ALA A 106 -7.36 -11.00 -2.31
C ALA A 106 -6.61 -12.08 -3.10
N GLY A 107 -5.33 -12.33 -2.77
CA GLY A 107 -4.55 -13.46 -3.27
C GLY A 107 -4.06 -13.33 -4.72
N PHE A 108 -4.36 -12.21 -5.38
CA PHE A 108 -4.00 -11.97 -6.78
C PHE A 108 -2.58 -11.44 -6.98
N PHE A 109 -2.03 -10.75 -5.99
CA PHE A 109 -0.79 -9.99 -6.12
C PHE A 109 0.19 -10.32 -4.99
N TYR A 110 1.46 -10.51 -5.36
CA TYR A 110 2.60 -10.53 -4.44
C TYR A 110 3.49 -9.33 -4.71
N MET A 111 4.30 -8.96 -3.72
CA MET A 111 5.14 -7.77 -3.79
C MET A 111 6.52 -8.12 -3.25
N TYR A 112 7.53 -7.61 -3.92
CA TYR A 112 8.91 -7.71 -3.51
C TYR A 112 9.55 -6.31 -3.57
N ALA A 113 10.24 -5.93 -2.50
CA ALA A 113 10.96 -4.67 -2.48
C ALA A 113 12.35 -4.87 -3.08
N HIS A 114 12.78 -4.00 -3.99
CA HIS A 114 14.15 -4.07 -4.48
C HIS A 114 15.11 -3.83 -3.30
N PRO A 115 16.15 -4.64 -3.10
CA PRO A 115 17.07 -4.51 -1.97
C PRO A 115 17.78 -3.15 -1.96
N ARG A 116 18.38 -2.76 -3.10
CA ARG A 116 19.16 -1.52 -3.23
C ARG A 116 18.37 -0.30 -3.71
N GLN A 117 17.42 -0.48 -4.61
CA GLN A 117 16.66 0.63 -5.18
C GLN A 117 15.40 0.94 -4.38
N HIS A 118 15.00 2.20 -4.43
CA HIS A 118 13.74 2.68 -3.87
C HIS A 118 12.54 2.33 -4.77
N SER A 119 12.42 1.05 -5.12
CA SER A 119 11.41 0.51 -6.02
C SER A 119 10.72 -0.71 -5.41
N LEU A 120 9.50 -0.97 -5.87
CA LEU A 120 8.68 -2.13 -5.50
C LEU A 120 8.25 -2.84 -6.77
N TYR A 121 8.39 -4.15 -6.77
CA TYR A 121 7.88 -5.01 -7.83
C TYR A 121 6.55 -5.61 -7.38
N VAL A 122 5.52 -5.35 -8.17
CA VAL A 122 4.22 -6.01 -8.05
C VAL A 122 4.20 -7.15 -9.05
N MET A 123 3.80 -8.32 -8.58
CA MET A 123 3.82 -9.53 -9.37
C MET A 123 2.49 -10.27 -9.23
N SER A 124 2.08 -10.94 -10.30
CA SER A 124 0.85 -11.72 -10.34
C SER A 124 1.00 -12.87 -11.34
N PRO A 125 0.39 -14.05 -11.08
CA PRO A 125 0.20 -15.05 -12.12
C PRO A 125 -0.50 -14.50 -13.37
N LEU A 126 -1.29 -13.42 -13.23
CA LEU A 126 -1.94 -12.73 -14.34
C LEU A 126 -0.96 -12.08 -15.33
N TYR A 127 0.28 -11.83 -14.91
CA TYR A 127 1.33 -11.22 -15.76
C TYR A 127 2.21 -12.26 -16.45
N THR A 128 2.26 -13.47 -15.92
CA THR A 128 3.21 -14.50 -16.37
C THR A 128 2.53 -15.68 -17.09
N LEU A 129 1.23 -15.88 -16.89
CA LEU A 129 0.50 -17.02 -17.44
C LEU A 129 -0.73 -16.59 -18.25
N PRO A 130 -1.18 -17.41 -19.23
CA PRO A 130 -2.48 -17.23 -19.86
C PRO A 130 -3.61 -17.16 -18.82
N ARG A 131 -4.63 -16.33 -19.09
CA ARG A 131 -5.69 -16.00 -18.12
C ARG A 131 -6.32 -17.22 -17.45
N LYS A 132 -6.63 -18.28 -18.20
CA LYS A 132 -7.26 -19.50 -17.66
C LYS A 132 -6.33 -20.20 -16.65
N GLU A 133 -5.06 -20.31 -16.96
CA GLU A 133 -4.04 -20.94 -16.10
C GLU A 133 -3.70 -20.08 -14.89
N ALA A 134 -3.56 -18.77 -15.10
CA ALA A 134 -3.33 -17.80 -14.02
C ALA A 134 -4.43 -17.91 -12.96
N LEU A 135 -5.70 -17.95 -13.39
CA LEU A 135 -6.85 -18.09 -12.47
C LEU A 135 -6.86 -19.44 -11.76
N LYS A 136 -6.52 -20.56 -12.43
CA LYS A 136 -6.36 -21.87 -11.80
C LYS A 136 -5.25 -21.82 -10.72
N LYS A 137 -4.10 -21.22 -11.03
CA LYS A 137 -2.97 -21.07 -10.09
C LYS A 137 -3.35 -20.21 -8.89
N ILE A 138 -4.03 -19.08 -9.11
CA ILE A 138 -4.52 -18.21 -8.04
C ILE A 138 -5.49 -18.96 -7.11
N LYS A 139 -6.45 -19.72 -7.66
CA LYS A 139 -7.36 -20.56 -6.86
C LYS A 139 -6.60 -21.58 -6.01
N ARG A 140 -5.62 -22.28 -6.58
CA ARG A 140 -4.77 -23.24 -5.85
C ARG A 140 -4.00 -22.57 -4.71
N LEU A 141 -3.39 -21.40 -4.98
CA LEU A 141 -2.67 -20.63 -3.96
C LEU A 141 -3.59 -20.16 -2.83
N ARG A 142 -4.81 -19.74 -3.15
CA ARG A 142 -5.81 -19.34 -2.14
C ARG A 142 -6.19 -20.52 -1.24
N ARG A 143 -6.54 -21.68 -1.82
CA ARG A 143 -6.86 -22.89 -1.06
C ARG A 143 -5.71 -23.32 -0.14
N ARG A 144 -4.47 -23.33 -0.64
CA ARG A 144 -3.29 -23.64 0.21
C ARG A 144 -3.19 -22.71 1.41
N ARG A 145 -3.43 -21.40 1.22
CA ARG A 145 -3.43 -20.43 2.33
C ARG A 145 -4.56 -20.68 3.32
N GLU A 146 -5.76 -20.99 2.85
CA GLU A 146 -6.90 -21.34 3.72
C GLU A 146 -6.58 -22.57 4.58
N HIS A 147 -5.91 -23.58 4.02
CA HIS A 147 -5.43 -24.74 4.78
C HIS A 147 -4.40 -24.37 5.84
N TYR A 148 -3.41 -23.53 5.52
CA TYR A 148 -2.43 -23.06 6.52
C TYR A 148 -3.09 -22.22 7.61
N VAL A 149 -4.02 -21.31 7.24
CA VAL A 149 -4.77 -20.52 8.23
C VAL A 149 -5.56 -21.44 9.12
N ARG A 150 -6.29 -22.43 8.57
CA ARG A 150 -7.06 -23.41 9.34
C ARG A 150 -6.17 -24.22 10.30
N ALA A 151 -5.03 -24.71 9.82
CA ALA A 151 -4.06 -25.43 10.65
C ALA A 151 -3.52 -24.54 11.77
N SER A 152 -3.12 -23.31 11.44
CA SER A 152 -2.62 -22.34 12.43
C SER A 152 -3.70 -21.92 13.43
N SER A 153 -4.97 -21.83 13.01
CA SER A 153 -6.09 -21.51 13.89
C SER A 153 -6.44 -22.67 14.82
N ILE A 154 -6.25 -23.92 14.39
CA ILE A 154 -6.38 -25.09 15.26
C ILE A 154 -5.27 -25.06 16.32
N THR A 155 -4.04 -24.71 15.93
CA THR A 155 -2.91 -24.55 16.86
C THR A 155 -3.09 -23.34 17.80
N SER A 156 -3.70 -22.26 17.32
CA SER A 156 -3.93 -21.06 18.14
C SER A 156 -5.20 -21.15 18.99
N LEU A 157 -6.22 -21.95 18.63
CA LEU A 157 -7.38 -22.23 19.47
C LEU A 157 -7.01 -22.91 20.80
N THR A 158 -5.92 -23.68 20.82
CA THR A 158 -5.34 -24.25 22.04
C THR A 158 -4.66 -23.21 22.93
N ILE A 159 -4.32 -22.03 22.39
CA ILE A 159 -3.53 -20.97 23.06
C ILE A 159 -4.38 -19.71 23.33
N GLN A 160 -5.44 -19.47 22.56
CA GLN A 160 -6.21 -18.22 22.50
C GLN A 160 -7.56 -18.36 23.22
N ARG A 161 -7.56 -18.86 24.47
CA ARG A 161 -8.69 -18.72 25.40
C ARG A 161 -8.61 -17.43 26.22
N SER A 162 -7.63 -16.57 25.95
CA SER A 162 -7.49 -15.25 26.58
C SER A 162 -7.25 -14.16 25.53
N ASN A 163 -8.01 -13.08 25.68
CA ASN A 163 -7.80 -11.74 25.12
C ASN A 163 -8.46 -11.38 23.77
N LEU A 164 -9.65 -10.80 23.97
CA LEU A 164 -10.07 -9.43 23.64
C LEU A 164 -10.38 -9.00 22.20
N ALA A 165 -11.44 -8.21 22.17
CA ALA A 165 -12.07 -7.54 21.06
C ALA A 165 -11.34 -6.28 20.56
N LEU A 166 -11.86 -5.78 19.43
CA LEU A 166 -12.29 -4.39 19.18
C LEU A 166 -11.60 -3.67 18.01
N GLY A 167 -12.45 -3.10 17.15
CA GLY A 167 -12.26 -1.71 16.74
C GLY A 167 -11.88 -1.41 15.30
N LYS A 168 -12.89 -1.29 14.43
CA LYS A 168 -12.81 -0.60 13.12
C LYS A 168 -12.43 0.88 13.31
N ASN A 169 -11.70 1.46 12.34
CA ASN A 169 -11.84 2.86 11.86
C ASN A 169 -11.02 3.06 10.58
N ILE A 170 -11.73 3.23 9.45
CA ILE A 170 -11.20 3.15 8.07
C ILE A 170 -10.96 4.55 7.45
N GLY A 171 -11.54 5.62 8.01
CA GLY A 171 -11.46 6.98 7.45
C GLY A 171 -10.31 7.86 7.97
N GLU A 172 -9.90 7.69 9.23
CA GLU A 172 -9.03 8.66 9.92
C GLU A 172 -7.55 8.56 9.55
N CYS A 173 -7.08 7.36 9.18
CA CYS A 173 -5.67 7.15 8.86
C CYS A 173 -5.18 7.92 7.64
N SER A 174 -6.04 8.30 6.69
CA SER A 174 -5.61 9.09 5.54
C SER A 174 -5.32 10.55 5.90
N ARG A 175 -6.11 11.12 6.83
CA ARG A 175 -5.93 12.51 7.31
C ARG A 175 -4.73 12.61 8.24
N LEU A 176 -4.54 11.62 9.13
CA LEU A 176 -3.38 11.57 10.02
C LEU A 176 -2.05 11.46 9.27
N ILE A 177 -2.00 10.72 8.17
CA ILE A 177 -0.80 10.62 7.32
C ILE A 177 -0.51 11.95 6.59
N GLN A 178 -1.53 12.72 6.22
CA GLN A 178 -1.33 14.06 5.64
C GLN A 178 -0.81 15.06 6.66
N ILE A 179 -1.38 15.05 7.87
CA ILE A 179 -0.93 15.89 8.99
C ILE A 179 0.52 15.55 9.35
N PHE A 180 0.88 14.27 9.40
CA PHE A 180 2.25 13.83 9.65
C PHE A 180 3.25 14.34 8.61
N LEU A 181 2.89 14.32 7.32
CA LEU A 181 3.76 14.82 6.26
C LEU A 181 3.93 16.34 6.32
N LEU A 182 2.88 17.07 6.69
CA LEU A 182 2.95 18.52 6.93
C LEU A 182 3.85 18.85 8.12
N TYR A 183 3.71 18.12 9.23
CA TYR A 183 4.52 18.33 10.41
C TYR A 183 6.00 18.03 10.17
N LEU A 184 6.29 16.92 9.47
CA LEU A 184 7.67 16.59 9.07
C LEU A 184 8.26 17.66 8.14
N PHE A 185 7.46 18.22 7.23
CA PHE A 185 7.89 19.28 6.33
C PHE A 185 8.19 20.60 7.07
N VAL A 186 7.37 20.97 8.06
CA VAL A 186 7.61 22.15 8.91
C VAL A 186 8.87 21.98 9.74
N ILE A 187 9.12 20.79 10.30
CA ILE A 187 10.35 20.50 11.04
C ILE A 187 11.57 20.63 10.12
N ILE A 188 11.51 20.12 8.89
CA ILE A 188 12.61 20.26 7.92
C ILE A 188 12.84 21.72 7.53
N LEU A 189 11.78 22.51 7.32
CA LEU A 189 11.89 23.95 7.05
C LEU A 189 12.49 24.73 8.22
N ALA A 190 12.06 24.44 9.45
CA ALA A 190 12.64 25.05 10.64
C ALA A 190 14.14 24.70 10.76
N TRP A 191 14.50 23.47 10.42
CA TRP A 191 15.89 23.02 10.38
C TRP A 191 16.71 23.77 9.32
N MET A 192 16.13 24.01 8.14
CA MET A 192 16.77 24.81 7.07
C MET A 192 16.94 26.28 7.44
N ILE A 193 16.04 26.86 8.24
CA ILE A 193 16.13 28.27 8.67
C ILE A 193 17.17 28.46 9.78
N VAL A 194 17.35 27.47 10.65
CA VAL A 194 18.32 27.56 11.77
C VAL A 194 19.76 27.31 11.31
N TYR A 195 19.95 26.59 10.21
CA TYR A 195 21.26 26.19 9.69
C TYR A 195 21.67 26.87 8.37
N LEU A 196 20.94 27.89 7.92
CA LEU A 196 21.31 28.79 6.82
C LEU A 196 21.67 30.17 7.39
#